data_AF-A0A3P6LUX6-F1
#
_entry.id   AF-A0A3P6LUX6-F1
#
_cell.length_a   1.000
_cell.length_b   1.000
_cell.length_c   1.000
_cell.angle_alpha   90.00
_cell.angle_beta   90.00
_cell.angle_gamma   90.00
#
_symmetry.space_group_name_H-M   'P 1'
#
loop_
_entity.id
_entity.type
_entity.pdbx_description
1 polymer ?
#
loop_
_entity_poly.entity_id
_entity_poly.type
_entity_poly.pdbx_seq_one_letter_code
_entity_poly.pdbx_strand_id
1 'polypeptide(L)'
;MYVAVKGGEKEIDAAHALQESRRRGNTDLPELSVAQIEQQLNLAVDRVMTEGGIADRELAALALKQASGDNVEAIFLLRAYRTTLAKLAVSEPLDTTEMRLERRISAVYKDIPGGQLLGPTYDYTHRLLDFTLLANGEAPTLTTADSEQSPSPHVFSLLARQGLAKFEEDSGAQPDDITRTPPVYPCSRSSRLQAVDARRRRLFAGAGLLYPARLRTQSPVRGRNPQWLHRRVDYAGRAGICGERRRTVMTECEMVNGFIDPPDEPPHFTRGYGWCSA
;
A
#
# COMPACT_ATOMS: atom_id res chain seq x y z
N MET A 1 -1.55 55.89 18.96
CA MET A 1 -0.84 55.49 17.72
C MET A 1 -0.39 54.04 17.91
N TYR A 2 -0.94 53.09 17.17
CA TYR A 2 -0.48 51.69 17.22
C TYR A 2 0.61 51.50 16.17
N VAL A 3 1.76 50.94 16.58
CA VAL A 3 2.91 50.65 15.71
C VAL A 3 3.01 49.14 15.58
N ALA A 4 3.14 48.63 14.35
CA ALA A 4 3.33 47.21 14.11
C ALA A 4 4.68 46.75 14.68
N VAL A 5 4.63 45.78 15.60
CA VAL A 5 5.81 45.13 16.17
C VAL A 5 5.98 43.74 15.57
N LYS A 6 7.22 43.34 15.28
CA LYS A 6 7.53 41.99 14.82
C LYS A 6 7.47 41.00 16.00
N GLY A 7 6.41 40.20 16.07
CA GLY A 7 6.24 39.13 17.08
C GLY A 7 6.24 37.70 16.52
N GLY A 8 5.87 37.52 15.25
CA GLY A 8 5.53 36.21 14.69
C GLY A 8 6.65 35.16 14.72
N GLU A 9 7.90 35.52 14.45
CA GLU A 9 9.01 34.56 14.43
C GLU A 9 9.27 33.96 15.82
N LYS A 10 9.31 34.80 16.86
CA LYS A 10 9.48 34.34 18.25
C LYS A 10 8.30 33.48 18.73
N GLU A 11 7.09 33.81 18.29
CA GLU A 11 5.89 33.03 18.59
C GLU A 11 5.91 31.66 17.90
N ILE A 12 6.39 31.60 16.65
CA ILE A 12 6.57 30.35 15.90
C ILE A 12 7.62 29.46 16.58
N ASP A 13 8.78 30.02 16.96
CA ASP A 13 9.84 29.26 17.64
C ASP A 13 9.35 28.70 18.98
N ALA A 14 8.64 29.51 19.77
CA ALA A 14 8.04 29.08 21.03
C ALA A 14 6.98 27.98 20.80
N ALA A 15 6.16 28.10 19.75
CA ALA A 15 5.17 27.09 19.40
C ALA A 15 5.83 25.76 18.98
N HIS A 16 6.92 25.81 18.20
CA HIS A 16 7.70 24.62 17.85
C HIS A 16 8.31 23.96 19.10
N ALA A 17 8.95 24.73 19.98
CA ALA A 17 9.50 24.19 21.22
C ALA A 17 8.42 23.54 22.11
N LEU A 18 7.22 24.13 22.18
CA LEU A 18 6.07 23.52 22.87
C LEU A 18 5.65 22.20 22.23
N GLN A 19 5.60 22.14 20.89
CA GLN A 19 5.26 20.92 20.17
C GLN A 19 6.32 19.82 20.35
N GLU A 20 7.60 20.18 20.38
CA GLU A 20 8.70 19.23 20.62
C GLU A 20 8.67 18.67 22.04
N SER A 21 8.43 19.53 23.03
CA SER A 21 8.22 19.13 24.42
C SER A 21 7.01 18.18 24.54
N ARG A 22 5.90 18.53 23.89
CA ARG A 22 4.69 17.68 23.84
C ARG A 22 4.95 16.34 23.16
N ARG A 23 5.72 16.33 22.06
CA ARG A 23 6.12 15.10 21.35
C ARG A 23 6.97 14.21 22.24
N ARG A 24 7.92 14.78 23.01
CA ARG A 24 8.75 14.01 23.95
C ARG A 24 7.93 13.43 25.11
N GLY A 25 6.93 14.17 25.60
CA GLY A 25 6.05 13.72 26.67
C GLY A 25 6.77 13.61 28.02
N ASN A 26 6.28 12.72 28.89
CA ASN A 26 6.89 12.50 30.21
C ASN A 26 8.32 11.92 30.07
N THR A 27 9.31 12.61 30.65
CA THR A 27 10.72 12.21 30.62
C THR A 27 11.04 11.02 31.51
N ASP A 28 10.16 10.67 32.45
CA ASP A 28 10.28 9.44 33.25
C ASP A 28 10.08 8.17 32.41
N LEU A 29 9.41 8.31 31.26
CA LEU A 29 9.25 7.23 30.29
C LEU A 29 10.44 7.23 29.30
N PRO A 30 10.93 6.03 28.90
CA PRO A 30 11.89 5.91 27.82
C PRO A 30 11.41 6.58 26.54
N GLU A 31 12.31 7.23 25.82
CA GLU A 31 11.97 7.82 24.52
C GLU A 31 11.68 6.72 23.49
N LEU A 32 10.64 6.91 22.69
CA LEU A 32 10.29 6.01 21.59
C LEU A 32 11.41 6.01 20.54
N SER A 33 11.99 4.84 20.27
CA SER A 33 13.03 4.70 19.24
C SER A 33 12.42 4.53 17.86
N VAL A 34 13.17 4.92 16.81
CA VAL A 34 12.76 4.70 15.42
C VAL A 34 12.59 3.20 15.14
N ALA A 35 13.51 2.37 15.65
CA ALA A 35 13.44 0.92 15.50
C ALA A 35 12.17 0.30 16.14
N GLN A 36 11.72 0.81 17.30
CA GLN A 36 10.46 0.37 17.91
C GLN A 36 9.26 0.66 17.00
N ILE A 37 9.20 1.88 16.43
CA ILE A 37 8.12 2.26 15.50
C ILE A 37 8.16 1.39 14.25
N GLU A 38 9.35 1.22 13.67
CA GLU A 38 9.57 0.48 12.43
C GLU A 38 9.13 -1.00 12.55
N GLN A 39 9.48 -1.65 13.67
CA GLN A 39 9.19 -3.06 13.91
C GLN A 39 7.76 -3.30 14.45
N GLN A 40 7.30 -2.51 15.43
CA GLN A 40 6.08 -2.79 16.19
C GLN A 40 4.85 -2.05 15.65
N LEU A 41 5.04 -0.92 14.97
CA LEU A 41 3.97 -0.13 14.34
C LEU A 41 4.04 -0.24 12.80
N ASN A 42 4.48 -1.39 12.30
CA ASN A 42 4.73 -1.65 10.88
C ASN A 42 3.58 -1.24 9.95
N LEU A 43 2.30 -1.51 10.28
CA LEU A 43 1.17 -1.12 9.43
C LEU A 43 1.03 0.41 9.23
N ALA A 44 1.48 1.21 10.21
CA ALA A 44 1.53 2.66 10.06
C ALA A 44 2.68 3.08 9.14
N VAL A 45 3.83 2.43 9.29
CA VAL A 45 5.02 2.61 8.44
C VAL A 45 4.68 2.29 6.98
N ASP A 46 4.05 1.15 6.72
CA ASP A 46 3.61 0.71 5.38
C ASP A 46 2.74 1.78 4.71
N ARG A 47 1.81 2.36 5.47
CA ARG A 47 0.94 3.44 4.99
C ARG A 47 1.72 4.71 4.65
N VAL A 48 2.65 5.11 5.52
CA VAL A 48 3.48 6.30 5.31
C VAL A 48 4.41 6.11 4.10
N MET A 49 5.00 4.92 3.92
CA MET A 49 5.79 4.61 2.74
C MET A 49 4.98 4.70 1.45
N THR A 50 3.79 4.07 1.43
CA THR A 50 2.91 4.04 0.25
C THR A 50 2.46 5.46 -0.14
N GLU A 51 1.81 6.18 0.79
CA GLU A 51 1.25 7.51 0.48
C GLU A 51 2.37 8.59 0.38
N GLY A 52 3.51 8.34 1.03
CA GLY A 52 4.70 9.19 1.02
C GLY A 52 5.56 9.07 -0.24
N GLY A 53 5.46 7.94 -0.95
CA GLY A 53 6.15 7.70 -2.21
C GLY A 53 7.65 7.38 -2.07
N ILE A 54 8.08 6.91 -0.89
CA ILE A 54 9.43 6.38 -0.64
C ILE A 54 9.28 5.04 0.11
N ALA A 55 9.75 3.95 -0.50
CA ALA A 55 9.77 2.63 0.10
C ALA A 55 11.03 2.44 0.98
N ASP A 56 11.08 3.18 2.09
CA ASP A 56 12.12 3.09 3.12
C ASP A 56 11.46 3.09 4.51
N ARG A 57 11.60 1.97 5.22
CA ARG A 57 10.90 1.73 6.50
C ARG A 57 11.44 2.63 7.61
N GLU A 58 12.75 2.89 7.63
CA GLU A 58 13.39 3.71 8.66
C GLU A 58 12.99 5.18 8.49
N LEU A 59 13.01 5.70 7.25
CA LEU A 59 12.58 7.08 6.97
C LEU A 59 11.08 7.29 7.27
N ALA A 60 10.23 6.32 6.95
CA ALA A 60 8.81 6.38 7.29
C ALA A 60 8.58 6.33 8.81
N ALA A 61 9.33 5.50 9.54
CA ALA A 61 9.29 5.45 11.01
C ALA A 61 9.81 6.75 11.65
N LEU A 62 10.86 7.36 11.08
CA LEU A 62 11.36 8.66 11.50
C LEU A 62 10.31 9.76 11.29
N ALA A 63 9.65 9.78 10.13
CA ALA A 63 8.58 10.73 9.85
C ALA A 63 7.40 10.57 10.82
N LEU A 64 7.03 9.33 11.16
CA LEU A 64 6.02 9.04 12.20
C LEU A 64 6.44 9.55 13.58
N LYS A 65 7.70 9.31 13.97
CA LYS A 65 8.24 9.83 15.23
C LYS A 65 8.16 11.35 15.29
N GLN A 66 8.62 12.03 14.23
CA GLN A 66 8.63 13.48 14.13
C GLN A 66 7.21 14.07 14.19
N ALA A 67 6.25 13.40 13.54
CA ALA A 67 4.84 13.77 13.49
C ALA A 67 4.02 13.39 14.73
N SER A 68 4.66 12.88 15.81
CA SER A 68 3.96 12.39 17.01
C SER A 68 2.88 11.33 16.70
N GLY A 69 3.10 10.51 15.67
CA GLY A 69 2.16 9.49 15.21
C GLY A 69 1.06 9.99 14.26
N ASP A 70 1.02 11.28 13.90
CA ASP A 70 0.10 11.77 12.88
C ASP A 70 0.53 11.31 11.48
N ASN A 71 -0.22 10.36 10.93
CA ASN A 71 0.03 9.81 9.60
C ASN A 71 0.00 10.88 8.50
N VAL A 72 -0.90 11.87 8.58
CA VAL A 72 -1.04 12.88 7.51
C VAL A 72 0.21 13.75 7.44
N GLU A 73 0.70 14.17 8.60
CA GLU A 73 1.93 14.96 8.71
C GLU A 73 3.16 14.11 8.34
N ALA A 74 3.25 12.87 8.82
CA ALA A 74 4.34 11.95 8.47
C ALA A 74 4.44 11.71 6.95
N ILE A 75 3.30 11.52 6.27
CA ILE A 75 3.24 11.40 4.82
C ILE A 75 3.73 12.69 4.16
N PHE A 76 3.32 13.85 4.65
CA PHE A 76 3.74 15.12 4.09
C PHE A 76 5.25 15.34 4.24
N LEU A 77 5.82 15.05 5.41
CA LEU A 77 7.26 15.07 5.67
C LEU A 77 8.03 14.19 4.69
N LEU A 78 7.59 12.95 4.49
CA LEU A 78 8.26 12.02 3.58
C LEU A 78 8.16 12.46 2.10
N ARG A 79 7.01 13.04 1.70
CA ARG A 79 6.84 13.62 0.35
C ARG A 79 7.70 14.85 0.13
N ALA A 80 7.83 15.70 1.14
CA ALA A 80 8.71 16.86 1.08
C ALA A 80 10.16 16.39 0.95
N TYR A 81 10.58 15.40 1.76
CA TYR A 81 11.92 14.82 1.66
C TYR A 81 12.21 14.24 0.28
N ARG A 82 11.24 13.58 -0.37
CA ARG A 82 11.40 13.08 -1.75
C ARG A 82 11.85 14.15 -2.74
N THR A 83 11.44 15.41 -2.55
CA THR A 83 11.80 16.52 -3.46
C THR A 83 13.26 16.95 -3.35
N THR A 84 13.95 16.59 -2.26
CA THR A 84 15.38 16.91 -2.06
C THR A 84 16.30 15.83 -2.65
N LEU A 85 15.75 14.67 -3.01
CA LEU A 85 16.52 13.52 -3.52
C LEU A 85 16.68 13.55 -5.04
N ALA A 86 17.87 13.20 -5.51
CA ALA A 86 18.12 12.98 -6.93
C ALA A 86 17.53 11.64 -7.38
N LYS A 87 16.89 11.62 -8.55
CA LYS A 87 16.45 10.37 -9.18
C LYS A 87 17.64 9.68 -9.83
N LEU A 88 18.17 8.65 -9.18
CA LEU A 88 19.38 7.98 -9.62
C LEU A 88 19.12 6.95 -10.74
N ALA A 89 17.95 6.29 -10.75
CA ALA A 89 17.53 5.38 -11.82
C ALA A 89 16.04 5.09 -11.81
N VAL A 90 15.64 4.26 -12.76
CA VAL A 90 14.33 3.61 -12.88
C VAL A 90 14.58 2.10 -12.81
N SER A 91 13.72 1.36 -12.09
CA SER A 91 13.82 -0.09 -12.05
C SER A 91 13.33 -0.71 -13.36
N GLU A 92 13.67 -1.98 -13.58
CA GLU A 92 12.90 -2.80 -14.51
C GLU A 92 11.46 -2.96 -14.01
N PRO A 93 10.48 -3.24 -14.89
CA PRO A 93 9.14 -3.61 -14.46
C PRO A 93 9.17 -4.77 -13.47
N LEU A 94 8.30 -4.70 -12.45
CA LEU A 94 8.26 -5.70 -11.40
C LEU A 94 7.64 -7.00 -11.92
N ASP A 95 8.30 -8.13 -11.71
CA ASP A 95 7.72 -9.45 -12.03
C ASP A 95 7.04 -10.05 -10.79
N THR A 96 5.72 -9.89 -10.72
CA THR A 96 4.93 -10.39 -9.60
C THR A 96 4.71 -11.91 -9.64
N THR A 97 5.08 -12.60 -10.72
CA THR A 97 4.84 -14.05 -10.81
C THR A 97 5.76 -14.86 -9.89
N GLU A 98 7.04 -14.46 -9.79
CA GLU A 98 8.11 -15.12 -9.02
C GLU A 98 8.22 -14.64 -7.56
N MET A 99 7.12 -14.11 -7.04
CA MET A 99 6.99 -13.52 -5.71
C MET A 99 7.13 -14.55 -4.57
N ARG A 100 7.94 -14.26 -3.53
CA ARG A 100 8.05 -15.08 -2.31
C ARG A 100 6.92 -14.75 -1.35
N LEU A 101 5.99 -15.69 -1.17
CA LEU A 101 4.71 -15.40 -0.55
C LEU A 101 4.76 -15.39 0.98
N GLU A 102 4.32 -14.28 1.56
CA GLU A 102 3.91 -14.24 2.97
C GLU A 102 2.41 -14.55 3.11
N ARG A 103 1.59 -14.09 2.15
CA ARG A 103 0.14 -14.27 2.14
C ARG A 103 -0.41 -14.29 0.72
N ARG A 104 -1.35 -15.20 0.46
CA ARG A 104 -2.06 -15.35 -0.82
C ARG A 104 -3.46 -15.87 -0.59
N ILE A 105 -4.46 -15.08 -0.94
CA ILE A 105 -5.86 -15.47 -0.82
C ILE A 105 -6.66 -15.18 -2.09
N SER A 106 -7.62 -16.04 -2.39
CA SER A 106 -8.63 -15.83 -3.44
C SER A 106 -10.02 -16.06 -2.91
N ALA A 107 -10.91 -15.10 -3.17
CA ALA A 107 -12.33 -15.23 -2.91
C ALA A 107 -13.13 -15.86 -4.06
N VAL A 108 -12.50 -16.08 -5.22
CA VAL A 108 -13.19 -16.54 -6.45
C VAL A 108 -13.40 -18.06 -6.42
N TYR A 109 -12.39 -18.79 -5.95
CA TYR A 109 -12.43 -20.24 -5.81
C TYR A 109 -12.18 -20.61 -4.35
N LYS A 110 -12.78 -21.72 -3.92
CA LYS A 110 -12.49 -22.32 -2.62
C LYS A 110 -11.00 -22.66 -2.51
N ASP A 111 -10.52 -23.43 -3.49
CA ASP A 111 -9.12 -23.87 -3.59
C ASP A 111 -8.52 -23.43 -4.93
N ILE A 112 -7.23 -23.09 -4.91
CA ILE A 112 -6.46 -22.61 -6.06
C ILE A 112 -5.11 -23.34 -6.10
N PRO A 113 -4.48 -23.51 -7.28
CA PRO A 113 -3.11 -24.02 -7.36
C PRO A 113 -2.17 -23.21 -6.45
N GLY A 114 -1.33 -23.90 -5.67
CA GLY A 114 -0.50 -23.30 -4.61
C GLY A 114 -1.21 -23.05 -3.27
N GLY A 115 -2.53 -23.31 -3.20
CA GLY A 115 -3.32 -23.21 -1.97
C GLY A 115 -3.66 -21.78 -1.54
N GLN A 116 -4.48 -21.71 -0.49
CA GLN A 116 -4.80 -20.47 0.22
C GLN A 116 -3.80 -20.32 1.38
N LEU A 117 -3.05 -19.22 1.40
CA LEU A 117 -2.07 -18.90 2.43
C LEU A 117 -2.52 -17.63 3.17
N LEU A 118 -2.99 -17.77 4.41
CA LEU A 118 -3.44 -16.62 5.20
C LEU A 118 -2.28 -15.73 5.62
N GLY A 119 -1.13 -16.30 6.02
CA GLY A 119 -0.02 -15.51 6.55
C GLY A 119 -0.39 -14.61 7.74
N PRO A 120 0.43 -13.60 8.06
CA PRO A 120 0.14 -12.65 9.13
C PRO A 120 -1.09 -11.78 8.80
N THR A 121 -2.15 -11.88 9.61
CA THR A 121 -3.39 -11.10 9.40
C THR A 121 -4.16 -10.85 10.69
N TYR A 122 -4.92 -9.76 10.70
CA TYR A 122 -5.97 -9.49 11.70
C TYR A 122 -7.35 -9.98 11.25
N ASP A 123 -7.48 -10.54 10.05
CA ASP A 123 -8.73 -11.16 9.62
C ASP A 123 -9.15 -12.27 10.58
N TYR A 124 -10.45 -12.44 10.77
CA TYR A 124 -11.04 -13.45 11.67
C TYR A 124 -10.75 -13.24 13.16
N THR A 125 -10.05 -12.17 13.56
CA THR A 125 -9.87 -11.83 14.97
C THR A 125 -11.15 -11.27 15.60
N HIS A 126 -11.37 -11.57 16.88
CA HIS A 126 -12.39 -10.89 17.67
C HIS A 126 -11.85 -9.51 18.07
N ARG A 127 -12.58 -8.44 17.71
CA ARG A 127 -12.17 -7.05 17.95
C ARG A 127 -12.41 -6.61 19.40
N LEU A 128 -11.76 -7.31 20.32
CA LEU A 128 -11.76 -7.00 21.74
C LEU A 128 -10.40 -6.38 22.11
N LEU A 129 -10.40 -5.40 23.01
CA LEU A 129 -9.15 -4.83 23.51
C LEU A 129 -8.42 -5.88 24.34
N ASP A 130 -7.16 -6.12 23.98
CA ASP A 130 -6.29 -7.02 24.71
C ASP A 130 -5.53 -6.27 25.81
N PHE A 131 -6.01 -6.38 27.05
CA PHE A 131 -5.40 -5.74 28.22
C PHE A 131 -4.07 -6.36 28.63
N THR A 132 -3.71 -7.54 28.10
CA THR A 132 -2.41 -8.16 28.41
C THR A 132 -1.25 -7.33 27.88
N LEU A 133 -1.48 -6.57 26.79
CA LEU A 133 -0.51 -5.66 26.18
C LEU A 133 -0.15 -4.41 27.02
N LEU A 134 -0.87 -4.16 28.13
CA LEU A 134 -0.47 -3.13 29.11
C LEU A 134 0.73 -3.58 29.96
N ALA A 135 1.02 -4.88 29.98
CA ALA A 135 2.21 -5.46 30.57
C ALA A 135 3.13 -6.02 29.48
N ASN A 136 4.37 -6.37 29.83
CA ASN A 136 5.25 -7.07 28.90
C ASN A 136 4.69 -8.47 28.62
N GLY A 137 4.38 -8.75 27.36
CA GLY A 137 3.98 -10.07 26.89
C GLY A 137 5.11 -10.76 26.13
N GLU A 138 5.13 -12.09 26.17
CA GLU A 138 6.01 -12.90 25.33
C GLU A 138 5.34 -13.13 23.96
N ALA A 139 6.11 -13.01 22.88
CA ALA A 139 5.63 -13.36 21.55
C ALA A 139 5.41 -14.87 21.44
N PRO A 140 4.36 -15.33 20.73
CA PRO A 140 4.13 -16.75 20.56
C PRO A 140 5.27 -17.40 19.77
N THR A 141 5.67 -18.61 20.18
CA THR A 141 6.59 -19.41 19.38
C THR A 141 5.87 -19.91 18.14
N LEU A 142 6.41 -19.60 16.96
CA LEU A 142 5.83 -20.01 15.69
C LEU A 142 6.13 -21.48 15.41
N THR A 143 5.10 -22.25 15.07
CA THR A 143 5.27 -23.60 14.52
C THR A 143 5.69 -23.51 13.07
N THR A 144 6.82 -24.12 12.71
CA THR A 144 7.28 -24.21 11.33
C THR A 144 6.73 -25.45 10.66
N ALA A 145 6.17 -25.29 9.47
CA ALA A 145 5.90 -26.41 8.57
C ALA A 145 7.04 -26.52 7.55
N ASP A 146 7.33 -27.74 7.09
CA ASP A 146 8.24 -27.96 5.97
C ASP A 146 7.56 -27.42 4.71
N SER A 147 8.17 -26.43 4.03
CA SER A 147 7.54 -25.89 2.82
C SER A 147 8.51 -25.22 1.86
N GLU A 148 8.79 -25.91 0.76
CA GLU A 148 9.06 -25.20 -0.48
C GLU A 148 7.79 -24.52 -0.97
N GLN A 149 7.93 -23.32 -1.53
CA GLN A 149 6.80 -22.60 -2.10
C GLN A 149 6.25 -23.37 -3.31
N SER A 150 4.99 -23.82 -3.22
CA SER A 150 4.33 -24.48 -4.34
C SER A 150 4.06 -23.51 -5.50
N PRO A 151 4.03 -23.98 -6.76
CA PRO A 151 3.68 -23.16 -7.91
C PRO A 151 2.36 -22.42 -7.70
N SER A 152 2.42 -21.10 -7.71
CA SER A 152 1.33 -20.21 -7.29
C SER A 152 0.95 -19.23 -8.40
N PRO A 153 0.35 -19.71 -9.51
CA PRO A 153 -0.02 -18.84 -10.63
C PRO A 153 -1.06 -17.79 -10.20
N HIS A 154 -1.10 -16.67 -10.92
CA HIS A 154 -2.14 -15.66 -10.74
C HIS A 154 -3.51 -16.25 -11.08
N VAL A 155 -4.53 -15.93 -10.29
CA VAL A 155 -5.89 -16.43 -10.53
C VAL A 155 -6.44 -15.83 -11.82
N PHE A 156 -6.08 -14.59 -12.17
CA PHE A 156 -6.44 -14.01 -13.47
C PHE A 156 -5.84 -14.77 -14.65
N SER A 157 -4.63 -15.34 -14.53
CA SER A 157 -4.07 -16.19 -15.58
C SER A 157 -4.90 -17.47 -15.77
N LEU A 158 -5.49 -18.01 -14.69
CA LEU A 158 -6.40 -19.16 -14.78
C LEU A 158 -7.70 -18.78 -15.47
N LEU A 159 -8.31 -17.66 -15.08
CA LEU A 159 -9.53 -17.13 -15.70
C LEU A 159 -9.32 -16.82 -17.19
N ALA A 160 -8.18 -16.22 -17.55
CA ALA A 160 -7.88 -15.88 -18.92
C ALA A 160 -7.64 -17.10 -19.81
N ARG A 161 -6.97 -18.15 -19.29
CA ARG A 161 -6.84 -19.44 -19.99
C ARG A 161 -8.18 -20.14 -20.23
N GLN A 162 -9.21 -19.84 -19.43
CA GLN A 162 -10.57 -20.34 -19.60
C GLN A 162 -11.44 -19.46 -20.51
N GLY A 163 -10.90 -18.36 -21.04
CA GLY A 163 -11.68 -17.39 -21.83
C GLY A 163 -12.67 -16.55 -21.00
N LEU A 164 -12.57 -16.59 -19.67
CA LEU A 164 -13.46 -15.84 -18.77
C LEU A 164 -12.95 -14.43 -18.47
N ALA A 165 -11.69 -14.15 -18.75
CA ALA A 165 -11.06 -12.84 -18.62
C ALA A 165 -10.05 -12.64 -19.75
N LYS A 166 -9.59 -11.41 -19.95
CA LYS A 166 -8.48 -11.11 -20.85
C LYS A 166 -7.16 -11.03 -20.12
N PHE A 167 -6.08 -11.37 -20.82
CA PHE A 167 -4.74 -11.02 -20.39
C PHE A 167 -4.55 -9.50 -20.50
N GLU A 168 -3.77 -8.94 -19.58
CA GLU A 168 -3.22 -7.59 -19.76
C GLU A 168 -1.98 -7.73 -20.61
N GLU A 169 -1.92 -6.98 -21.71
CA GLU A 169 -0.83 -7.03 -22.67
C GLU A 169 -0.01 -5.74 -22.57
N ASP A 170 1.31 -5.90 -22.66
CA ASP A 170 2.21 -4.76 -22.75
C ASP A 170 2.26 -4.28 -24.21
N SER A 171 1.72 -3.09 -24.45
CA SER A 171 1.80 -2.42 -25.75
C SER A 171 3.12 -1.70 -25.99
N GLY A 172 4.05 -1.71 -25.03
CA GLY A 172 5.28 -0.94 -25.05
C GLY A 172 5.04 0.57 -24.83
N ALA A 173 3.83 0.97 -24.43
CA ALA A 173 3.50 2.36 -24.19
C ALA A 173 4.24 2.90 -22.97
N GLN A 174 4.97 4.00 -23.16
CA GLN A 174 5.69 4.67 -22.08
C GLN A 174 4.69 5.16 -21.00
N PRO A 175 4.89 4.83 -19.71
CA PRO A 175 4.02 5.31 -18.65
C PRO A 175 4.16 6.82 -18.42
N ASP A 176 3.04 7.50 -18.20
CA ASP A 176 3.01 8.88 -17.75
C ASP A 176 3.54 9.00 -16.30
N ASP A 177 4.14 10.14 -15.96
CA ASP A 177 4.67 10.42 -14.63
C ASP A 177 4.09 11.73 -14.06
N ILE A 178 3.08 11.60 -13.21
CA ILE A 178 2.37 12.74 -12.58
C ILE A 178 3.26 13.54 -11.63
N THR A 179 4.45 13.03 -11.29
CA THR A 179 5.42 13.75 -10.46
C THR A 179 6.31 14.70 -11.27
N ARG A 180 6.26 14.59 -12.61
CA ARG A 180 6.96 15.46 -13.55
C ARG A 180 6.00 16.33 -14.34
N THR A 181 4.89 15.77 -14.80
CA THR A 181 3.87 16.47 -15.57
C THR A 181 2.57 16.56 -14.78
N PRO A 182 2.00 17.77 -14.60
CA PRO A 182 0.73 17.90 -13.89
C PRO A 182 -0.37 17.15 -14.67
N PRO A 183 -1.30 16.47 -13.97
CA PRO A 183 -2.34 15.67 -14.63
C PRO A 183 -3.33 16.56 -15.39
N VAL A 184 -3.57 16.23 -16.67
CA VAL A 184 -4.59 16.84 -17.52
C VAL A 184 -5.60 15.77 -17.91
N TYR A 185 -6.89 16.04 -17.70
CA TYR A 185 -7.95 15.05 -17.93
C TYR A 185 -8.50 15.13 -19.37
N PRO A 186 -8.83 13.99 -20.01
CA PRO A 186 -8.71 12.62 -19.51
C PRO A 186 -7.25 12.12 -19.44
N CYS A 187 -6.88 11.44 -18.35
CA CYS A 187 -5.53 10.86 -18.17
C CYS A 187 -5.49 9.39 -18.61
N SER A 188 -4.30 8.88 -18.95
CA SER A 188 -4.07 7.45 -19.22
C SER A 188 -4.32 6.55 -18.00
N ARG A 189 -4.39 5.23 -18.20
CA ARG A 189 -4.52 4.27 -17.09
C ARG A 189 -3.29 4.27 -16.16
N SER A 190 -2.08 4.40 -16.72
CA SER A 190 -0.83 4.44 -15.93
C SER A 190 -0.81 5.65 -14.99
N SER A 191 -1.18 6.84 -15.50
CA SER A 191 -1.34 8.06 -14.69
C SER A 191 -2.37 7.88 -13.57
N ARG A 192 -3.52 7.28 -13.86
CA ARG A 192 -4.56 7.01 -12.85
C ARG A 192 -4.09 6.03 -11.78
N LEU A 193 -3.39 4.95 -12.16
CA LEU A 193 -2.84 3.98 -11.21
C LEU A 193 -1.76 4.61 -10.31
N GLN A 194 -0.85 5.41 -10.87
CA GLN A 194 0.15 6.17 -10.12
C GLN A 194 -0.52 7.14 -9.12
N ALA A 195 -1.61 7.79 -9.54
CA ALA A 195 -2.36 8.69 -8.68
C ALA A 195 -3.13 7.97 -7.56
N VAL A 196 -3.61 6.75 -7.78
CA VAL A 196 -4.32 5.96 -6.76
C VAL A 196 -3.36 5.47 -5.68
N ASP A 197 -2.17 5.00 -6.06
CA ASP A 197 -1.12 4.58 -5.13
C ASP A 197 -0.63 5.75 -4.26
N ALA A 198 -0.38 6.90 -4.87
CA ALA A 198 0.13 8.09 -4.19
C ALA A 198 -0.91 8.87 -3.35
N ARG A 199 -2.17 8.41 -3.26
CA ARG A 199 -3.27 9.18 -2.62
C ARG A 199 -3.87 8.46 -1.41
N ARG A 200 -4.44 9.29 -0.53
CA ARG A 200 -5.05 8.92 0.76
C ARG A 200 -5.92 7.68 0.70
N ARG A 201 -5.44 6.58 1.32
CA ARG A 201 -6.13 5.27 1.40
C ARG A 201 -7.56 5.40 1.95
N ARG A 202 -7.84 6.40 2.80
CA ARG A 202 -9.18 6.69 3.35
C ARG A 202 -10.18 7.26 2.34
N LEU A 203 -9.74 8.10 1.38
CA LEU A 203 -10.65 8.68 0.39
C LEU A 203 -11.06 7.61 -0.64
N PHE A 204 -10.13 6.72 -1.02
CA PHE A 204 -10.39 5.61 -1.93
C PHE A 204 -11.04 4.40 -1.27
N ALA A 205 -10.82 4.12 0.01
CA ALA A 205 -11.63 3.14 0.74
C ALA A 205 -13.09 3.61 0.86
N GLY A 206 -13.31 4.91 1.10
CA GLY A 206 -14.64 5.52 1.05
C GLY A 206 -15.27 5.42 -0.35
N ALA A 207 -14.54 5.79 -1.41
CA ALA A 207 -15.01 5.65 -2.78
C ALA A 207 -15.23 4.19 -3.20
N GLY A 208 -14.35 3.26 -2.85
CA GLY A 208 -14.48 1.83 -3.13
C GLY A 208 -15.64 1.15 -2.36
N LEU A 209 -16.04 1.71 -1.21
CA LEU A 209 -17.25 1.33 -0.49
C LEU A 209 -18.51 1.99 -1.10
N LEU A 210 -18.40 3.23 -1.60
CA LEU A 210 -19.51 3.98 -2.19
C LEU A 210 -19.81 3.61 -3.65
N TYR A 211 -18.81 3.19 -4.42
CA TYR A 211 -18.93 2.76 -5.81
C TYR A 211 -19.95 1.61 -5.98
N PRO A 212 -19.85 0.50 -5.22
CA PRO A 212 -20.88 -0.54 -5.26
C PRO A 212 -22.20 -0.10 -4.61
N ALA A 213 -22.19 0.89 -3.71
CA ALA A 213 -23.36 1.26 -2.92
C ALA A 213 -24.30 2.29 -3.58
N ARG A 214 -23.84 3.15 -4.51
CA ARG A 214 -24.67 4.30 -4.96
C ARG A 214 -24.64 4.70 -6.45
N LEU A 215 -23.72 4.21 -7.29
CA LEU A 215 -23.72 4.55 -8.73
C LEU A 215 -23.81 3.29 -9.61
N ARG A 216 -24.94 3.22 -10.33
CA ARG A 216 -25.55 2.05 -10.98
C ARG A 216 -24.87 1.61 -12.30
N THR A 217 -23.60 1.93 -12.54
CA THR A 217 -23.00 1.84 -13.90
C THR A 217 -21.85 0.84 -14.08
N GLN A 218 -21.32 0.24 -13.02
CA GLN A 218 -20.53 -0.99 -13.12
C GLN A 218 -21.21 -2.00 -12.22
N SER A 219 -22.14 -2.79 -12.77
CA SER A 219 -22.83 -3.82 -11.99
C SER A 219 -21.79 -4.78 -11.41
N PRO A 220 -21.56 -4.78 -10.08
CA PRO A 220 -21.06 -5.97 -9.43
C PRO A 220 -22.16 -7.01 -9.67
N VAL A 221 -21.81 -8.19 -10.18
CA VAL A 221 -22.72 -9.33 -10.43
C VAL A 221 -23.98 -9.23 -9.55
N ARG A 222 -25.17 -9.12 -10.17
CA ARG A 222 -26.48 -9.06 -9.48
C ARG A 222 -26.45 -9.97 -8.23
N GLY A 223 -26.31 -9.36 -7.06
CA GLY A 223 -26.38 -10.04 -5.76
C GLY A 223 -25.07 -10.51 -5.09
N ARG A 224 -23.85 -10.15 -5.55
CA ARG A 224 -22.61 -10.46 -4.79
C ARG A 224 -21.61 -9.29 -4.76
N ASN A 225 -20.99 -9.11 -3.59
CA ASN A 225 -19.91 -8.14 -3.34
C ASN A 225 -18.74 -8.33 -4.34
N PRO A 226 -17.95 -7.28 -4.65
CA PRO A 226 -16.71 -7.42 -5.41
C PRO A 226 -15.85 -8.54 -4.81
N GLN A 227 -15.36 -9.45 -5.67
CA GLN A 227 -14.50 -10.55 -5.27
C GLN A 227 -13.05 -10.09 -5.42
N TRP A 228 -12.36 -10.03 -4.28
CA TRP A 228 -10.99 -9.55 -4.18
C TRP A 228 -10.02 -10.73 -4.26
N LEU A 229 -8.99 -10.62 -5.09
CA LEU A 229 -7.79 -11.44 -5.00
C LEU A 229 -6.72 -10.61 -4.28
N HIS A 230 -6.25 -11.07 -3.13
CA HIS A 230 -5.21 -10.38 -2.37
C HIS A 230 -3.95 -11.25 -2.27
N ARG A 231 -2.81 -10.68 -2.66
CA ARG A 231 -1.49 -11.30 -2.53
C ARG A 231 -0.57 -10.32 -1.81
N ARG A 232 -0.07 -10.67 -0.62
CA ARG A 232 0.93 -9.89 0.12
C ARG A 232 2.26 -10.65 0.11
N VAL A 233 3.33 -9.97 -0.27
CA VAL A 233 4.58 -10.60 -0.71
C VAL A 233 5.82 -9.78 -0.37
N ASP A 234 6.88 -10.46 0.05
CA ASP A 234 8.26 -9.99 -0.14
C ASP A 234 8.69 -10.10 -1.62
N TYR A 235 8.78 -8.98 -2.33
CA TYR A 235 9.32 -8.96 -3.68
C TYR A 235 10.83 -8.68 -3.68
N ALA A 236 11.56 -9.22 -4.67
CA ALA A 236 12.98 -8.99 -4.90
C ALA A 236 13.20 -8.48 -6.33
N GLY A 237 13.29 -7.16 -6.52
CA GLY A 237 13.47 -6.52 -7.83
C GLY A 237 14.89 -6.10 -8.13
N ARG A 238 15.25 -6.03 -9.42
CA ARG A 238 16.51 -5.39 -9.84
C ARG A 238 16.32 -3.89 -10.06
N ALA A 239 17.23 -3.10 -9.51
CA ALA A 239 17.35 -1.67 -9.81
C ALA A 239 18.58 -1.43 -10.70
N GLY A 240 18.40 -0.64 -11.76
CA GLY A 240 19.33 -0.50 -12.88
C GLY A 240 20.64 0.28 -12.65
N ILE A 241 21.04 0.59 -11.41
CA ILE A 241 22.30 1.34 -11.18
C ILE A 241 23.51 0.42 -11.02
N CYS A 242 23.29 -0.80 -10.52
CA CYS A 242 24.38 -1.76 -10.29
C CYS A 242 23.99 -3.23 -10.57
N GLY A 243 22.81 -3.50 -11.16
CA GLY A 243 22.31 -4.87 -11.29
C GLY A 243 21.99 -5.55 -9.95
N GLU A 244 22.05 -4.79 -8.84
CA GLU A 244 21.72 -5.27 -7.50
C GLU A 244 20.21 -5.58 -7.40
N ARG A 245 19.91 -6.78 -6.90
CA ARG A 245 18.56 -7.16 -6.49
C ARG A 245 18.26 -6.53 -5.14
N ARG A 246 17.41 -5.52 -5.11
CA ARG A 246 16.85 -4.98 -3.87
C ARG A 246 15.51 -5.64 -3.59
N ARG A 247 15.30 -6.03 -2.34
CA ARG A 247 14.02 -6.57 -1.89
C ARG A 247 13.12 -5.45 -1.39
N THR A 248 11.86 -5.50 -1.79
CA THR A 248 10.80 -4.59 -1.37
C THR A 248 9.58 -5.44 -1.04
N VAL A 249 9.04 -5.29 0.15
CA VAL A 249 7.77 -5.93 0.50
C VAL A 249 6.64 -5.13 -0.14
N MET A 250 5.70 -5.82 -0.76
CA MET A 250 4.55 -5.22 -1.43
C MET A 250 3.31 -6.09 -1.34
N THR A 251 2.15 -5.46 -1.49
CA THR A 251 0.88 -6.16 -1.62
C THR A 251 0.31 -5.87 -3.00
N GLU A 252 0.00 -6.91 -3.76
CA GLU A 252 -0.69 -6.88 -5.04
C GLU A 252 -2.16 -7.30 -4.84
N CYS A 253 -3.06 -6.61 -5.53
CA CYS A 253 -4.48 -6.88 -5.50
C CYS A 253 -5.04 -6.88 -6.92
N GLU A 254 -5.65 -7.99 -7.32
CA GLU A 254 -6.39 -8.09 -8.58
C GLU A 254 -7.88 -8.22 -8.25
N MET A 255 -8.72 -7.37 -8.84
CA MET A 255 -10.17 -7.44 -8.65
C MET A 255 -10.86 -7.99 -9.88
N VAL A 256 -11.78 -8.93 -9.67
CA VAL A 256 -12.75 -9.33 -10.71
C VAL A 256 -13.95 -8.39 -10.62
N ASN A 257 -14.21 -7.67 -11.71
CA ASN A 257 -15.34 -6.75 -11.85
C ASN A 257 -16.44 -7.37 -12.73
N GLY A 258 -17.52 -6.63 -12.99
CA GLY A 258 -18.59 -7.06 -13.89
C GLY A 258 -18.08 -7.46 -15.28
N PHE A 259 -18.79 -8.38 -15.93
CA PHE A 259 -18.48 -8.77 -17.30
C PHE A 259 -19.06 -7.77 -18.31
N ILE A 260 -18.41 -7.70 -19.46
CA ILE A 260 -18.88 -6.96 -20.64
C ILE A 260 -19.17 -7.96 -21.76
N ASP A 261 -20.03 -7.58 -22.70
CA ASP A 261 -20.41 -8.36 -23.87
C ASP A 261 -20.12 -7.53 -25.14
N PRO A 262 -18.88 -7.55 -25.63
CA PRO A 262 -18.48 -6.80 -26.81
C PRO A 262 -18.98 -7.49 -28.10
N PRO A 263 -19.21 -6.76 -29.20
CA PRO A 263 -19.83 -7.31 -30.40
C PRO A 263 -19.02 -8.41 -31.10
N ASP A 264 -17.69 -8.38 -30.99
CA ASP A 264 -16.78 -9.22 -31.79
C ASP A 264 -16.07 -10.32 -30.99
N GLU A 265 -16.42 -10.53 -29.72
CA GLU A 265 -15.75 -11.51 -28.85
C GLU A 265 -16.65 -12.01 -27.72
N PRO A 266 -16.34 -13.17 -27.10
CA PRO A 266 -17.15 -13.69 -26.00
C PRO A 266 -17.22 -12.74 -24.79
N PRO A 267 -18.34 -12.77 -24.04
CA PRO A 267 -18.44 -12.04 -22.78
C PRO A 267 -17.34 -12.44 -21.81
N HIS A 268 -16.70 -11.45 -21.19
CA HIS A 268 -15.59 -11.68 -20.27
C HIS A 268 -15.59 -10.68 -19.12
N PHE A 269 -15.00 -11.09 -17.99
CA PHE A 269 -14.85 -10.24 -16.82
C PHE A 269 -13.90 -9.08 -17.09
N THR A 270 -14.27 -7.90 -16.59
CA THR A 270 -13.34 -6.77 -16.46
C THR A 270 -12.56 -6.87 -15.16
N ARG A 271 -11.51 -6.06 -15.01
CA ARG A 271 -10.61 -6.16 -13.86
C ARG A 271 -10.16 -4.83 -13.29
N GLY A 272 -9.89 -4.84 -11.98
CA GLY A 272 -9.17 -3.79 -11.26
C GLY A 272 -7.78 -4.28 -10.87
N TYR A 273 -6.84 -3.34 -10.72
CA TYR A 273 -5.49 -3.61 -10.26
C TYR A 273 -5.09 -2.58 -9.21
N GLY A 274 -4.44 -3.04 -8.15
CA GLY A 274 -3.88 -2.19 -7.10
C GLY A 274 -2.62 -2.81 -6.54
N TRP A 275 -1.69 -1.97 -6.11
CA TRP A 275 -0.49 -2.39 -5.41
C TRP A 275 -0.16 -1.36 -4.32
N CYS A 276 0.62 -1.75 -3.32
CA CYS A 276 1.17 -0.84 -2.31
C CYS A 276 2.46 -1.41 -1.71
N SER A 277 3.33 -0.56 -1.18
CA SER A 277 4.48 -0.99 -0.38
C SER A 277 4.02 -1.47 1.00
N ALA A 278 4.80 -2.40 1.57
CA ALA A 278 4.55 -3.03 2.86
C ALA A 278 5.84 -3.22 3.66
#